data_AF-A0A2S8BHJ3-F1
#
_entry.id   AF-A0A2S8BHJ3-F1
#
_cell.length_a   1.000
_cell.length_b   1.000
_cell.length_c   1.000
_cell.angle_alpha   90.00
_cell.angle_beta   90.00
_cell.angle_gamma   90.00
#
_symmetry.space_group_name_H-M   'P 1'
#
loop_
_entity.id
_entity.type
_entity.pdbx_description
1 polymer ?
#
loop_
_entity_poly.entity_id
_entity_poly.type
_entity_poly.pdbx_seq_one_letter_code
_entity_poly.pdbx_strand_id
1 'polypeptide(L)' 'MGPPAGVRVVEMAGLAPVLFAGMMLGDLGADVRIDNGTGYAPPAPLEVLSVMAARSKW' A
#
# COMPACT_ATOMS: atom_id res chain seq x y z
N MET A 1 -5.53 -6.23 26.68
CA MET A 1 -5.80 -4.92 26.06
C MET A 1 -4.62 -4.01 26.36
N GLY A 2 -3.74 -3.79 25.38
CA GLY A 2 -2.51 -3.02 25.53
C GLY A 2 -2.69 -1.55 25.14
N PRO A 3 -1.61 -0.75 25.15
CA PRO A 3 -1.64 0.68 24.86
C PRO A 3 -2.35 1.12 23.56
N PRO A 4 -2.29 0.37 22.43
CA PRO A 4 -3.01 0.76 21.20
C PRO A 4 -4.40 0.14 21.07
N ALA A 5 -4.93 -0.53 22.09
CA ALA A 5 -6.26 -1.13 22.03
C ALA A 5 -7.33 -0.05 21.76
N GLY A 6 -8.14 -0.27 20.71
CA GLY A 6 -9.20 0.67 20.32
C GLY A 6 -8.75 1.84 19.43
N VAL A 7 -7.46 1.91 19.08
CA VAL A 7 -6.95 2.87 18.10
C VAL A 7 -7.25 2.39 16.67
N ARG A 8 -7.66 3.31 15.80
CA ARG A 8 -7.81 3.06 14.35
C ARG A 8 -6.57 3.56 13.62
N VAL A 9 -5.95 2.69 12.84
CA VAL A 9 -4.73 2.95 12.09
C VAL A 9 -5.02 2.75 10.61
N VAL A 10 -4.60 3.71 9.79
CA VAL A 10 -4.59 3.58 8.34
C VAL A 10 -3.14 3.47 7.89
N GLU A 11 -2.84 2.43 7.13
CA GLU A 11 -1.50 2.11 6.68
C GLU A 11 -1.37 2.28 5.16
N MET A 12 -0.30 2.91 4.69
CA MET A 12 -0.09 3.15 3.26
C MET A 12 0.62 1.95 2.61
N ALA A 13 -0.02 1.30 1.64
CA ALA A 13 0.54 0.15 0.94
C ALA A 13 1.85 0.49 0.22
N GLY A 14 2.78 -0.47 0.17
CA GLY A 14 4.03 -0.35 -0.59
C GLY A 14 5.25 0.15 0.21
N LEU A 15 5.10 0.47 1.50
CA LEU A 15 6.21 0.82 2.39
C LEU A 15 6.47 -0.34 3.37
N ALA A 16 7.34 -1.27 2.99
CA ALA A 16 7.63 -2.50 3.75
C ALA A 16 7.86 -2.33 5.28
N PRO A 17 8.60 -1.33 5.79
CA PRO A 17 8.74 -1.17 7.25
C PRO A 17 7.44 -0.73 7.94
N VAL A 18 6.53 -0.08 7.22
CA VAL A 18 5.25 0.39 7.75
C VAL A 18 4.27 -0.78 7.91
N LEU A 19 4.27 -1.73 6.97
CA LEU A 19 3.47 -2.98 7.05
C LEU A 19 3.85 -3.83 8.26
N PHE A 20 5.14 -3.87 8.59
CA PHE A 20 5.59 -4.54 9.79
C PHE A 20 5.08 -3.87 11.07
N ALA A 21 5.11 -2.53 11.14
CA ALA A 21 4.57 -1.80 12.28
C ALA A 21 3.05 -1.98 12.44
N GLY A 22 2.30 -1.97 11.33
CA GLY A 22 0.86 -2.24 11.34
C GLY A 22 0.52 -3.61 11.91
N MET A 23 1.27 -4.66 11.52
CA MET A 23 1.10 -5.99 12.09
C MET A 23 1.31 -6.01 13.61
N MET A 24 2.39 -5.40 14.11
CA MET A 24 2.66 -5.33 15.55
C MET A 24 1.59 -4.56 16.33
N LEU A 25 1.02 -3.50 15.74
CA LEU A 25 -0.06 -2.74 16.35
C LEU A 25 -1.37 -3.52 16.40
N GLY A 26 -1.66 -4.33 15.36
CA GLY A 26 -2.81 -5.23 15.32
C GLY A 26 -2.76 -6.28 16.44
N ASP A 27 -1.60 -6.90 16.65
CA ASP A 27 -1.38 -7.87 17.73
C ASP A 27 -1.67 -7.27 19.13
N LEU A 28 -1.47 -5.96 19.29
CA LEU A 28 -1.73 -5.23 20.54
C LEU A 28 -3.16 -4.70 20.66
N GLY A 29 -4.01 -4.91 19.65
CA GLY A 29 -5.45 -4.62 19.66
C GLY A 29 -5.89 -3.38 18.88
N ALA A 30 -5.06 -2.87 17.95
CA ALA A 30 -5.47 -1.81 17.03
C ALA A 30 -6.37 -2.34 15.89
N ASP A 31 -7.26 -1.50 15.37
CA ASP A 31 -8.00 -1.72 14.12
C ASP A 31 -7.18 -1.13 12.96
N VAL A 32 -6.46 -1.98 12.24
CA VAL A 32 -5.53 -1.59 11.17
C VAL A 32 -6.18 -1.85 9.81
N ARG A 33 -6.22 -0.82 8.94
CA ARG A 33 -6.65 -0.93 7.55
C ARG A 33 -5.53 -0.53 6.60
N ILE A 34 -5.32 -1.32 5.56
CA ILE A 34 -4.39 -1.00 4.47
C ILE A 34 -5.10 -0.15 3.43
N ASP A 35 -4.56 1.03 3.16
CA ASP A 35 -4.92 1.92 2.08
C ASP A 35 -3.93 1.74 0.92
N ASN A 36 -4.45 1.39 -0.26
CA ASN A 36 -3.64 1.24 -1.47
C ASN A 36 -3.48 2.57 -2.24
N GLY A 37 -3.92 3.67 -1.64
CA GLY A 37 -4.05 4.97 -2.27
C GLY A 37 -5.31 5.03 -3.13
N THR A 38 -5.84 6.24 -3.30
CA THR A 38 -6.86 6.50 -4.32
C THR A 38 -6.14 6.71 -5.66
N GLY A 39 -6.27 5.75 -6.58
CA GLY A 39 -6.05 6.03 -8.01
C GLY A 39 -4.77 5.55 -8.68
N TYR A 40 -4.01 4.59 -8.14
CA TYR A 40 -3.15 3.80 -9.03
C TYR A 40 -4.02 2.84 -9.85
N ALA A 41 -4.67 3.37 -10.88
CA ALA A 41 -5.11 2.56 -12.00
C ALA A 41 -3.82 2.18 -12.75
N PRO A 42 -3.40 0.90 -12.76
CA PRO A 42 -2.33 0.51 -13.65
C PRO A 42 -2.75 0.94 -15.06
N PRO A 43 -1.84 1.54 -15.86
CA PRO A 43 -2.18 1.95 -17.22
C PRO A 43 -2.78 0.76 -17.95
N ALA A 44 -3.74 1.01 -18.83
CA ALA A 44 -4.33 -0.07 -19.60
C ALA A 44 -3.20 -0.88 -20.27
N PRO A 45 -3.31 -2.21 -20.41
CA PRO A 45 -2.20 -3.02 -20.92
C PRO A 45 -1.58 -2.50 -22.23
N LEU A 46 -2.41 -1.92 -23.10
CA LEU A 46 -1.98 -1.25 -24.34
C LEU A 46 -1.19 0.05 -24.11
N GLU A 47 -1.46 0.82 -23.06
CA GLU A 47 -0.68 2.01 -22.69
C GLU A 47 0.71 1.64 -22.17
N VAL A 48 0.82 0.58 -21.36
CA VAL A 48 2.12 0.05 -20.88
C VAL A 48 2.98 -0.38 -22.05
N LEU A 49 2.41 -1.15 -22.99
CA LEU A 49 3.11 -1.59 -24.19
C LEU A 49 3.52 -0.41 -25.09
N SER A 50 2.67 0.61 -25.20
CA SER A 50 2.98 1.83 -25.96
C SER A 50 4.19 2.57 -25.38
N VAL A 51 4.25 2.74 -24.05
CA VAL A 51 5.38 3.37 -23.36
C VAL A 51 6.66 2.53 -23.47
N MET A 52 6.58 1.21 -23.32
CA MET A 52 7.73 0.31 -23.44
C MET A 52 8.26 0.28 -24.88
N ALA A 53 7.37 0.21 -25.87
CA ALA A 53 7.72 0.27 -27.29
C ALA A 53 8.30 1.64 -27.68
N ALA A 54 7.87 2.74 -27.05
CA ALA A 54 8.44 4.07 -27.23
C ALA A 54 9.86 4.20 -26.66
N ARG A 55 10.15 3.48 -25.58
CA ARG A 55 11.48 3.43 -24.96
C ARG A 55 12.48 2.53 -25.66
N SER A 56 12.04 1.53 -26.42
CA SER A 56 12.93 0.63 -27.17
C SER A 56 13.49 1.22 -28.47
N LYS A 57 13.29 2.52 -28.72
CA LYS A 57 13.64 3.20 -29.98
C LYS A 57 14.87 4.13 -29.86
N TRP A 58 15.59 4.07 -28.73
CA TRP A 58 16.82 4.82 -28.46
C TRP A 58 17.89 3.88 -27.93
#